data_AF-A0A955IJJ8-F1
#
_entry.id   AF-A0A955IJJ8-F1
#
_cell.length_a   1.000
_cell.length_b   1.000
_cell.length_c   1.000
_cell.angle_alpha   90.00
_cell.angle_beta   90.00
_cell.angle_gamma   90.00
#
_symmetry.space_group_name_H-M   'P 1'
#
loop_
_entity.id
_entity.type
_entity.pdbx_description
1 polymer ?
#
loop_
_entity_poly.entity_id
_entity_poly.type
_entity_poly.pdbx_seq_one_letter_code
_entity_poly.pdbx_strand_id
1 'polypeptide(L)'
;LNLDIVVAVDRHPHPGETLLATGYAEHAGGKGLNQAVAAARAGADVCGVGPMFTTTTKHKDVIVGPSYLRDYLAHCAVPHLAIGGITPETLPRLVDVGVRGIAVSHAVCAAADPGAVVARLLGLMGPSAAAP
;
A
#
# COMPACT_ATOMS: atom_id res chain seq x y z
N LEU A 1 8.69 -1.16 9.24
CA LEU A 1 7.53 -0.25 9.17
C LEU A 1 7.96 1.05 9.82
N ASN A 2 7.73 2.22 9.20
CA ASN A 2 8.02 3.48 9.89
C ASN A 2 6.88 3.76 10.87
N LEU A 3 7.22 4.32 12.03
CA LEU A 3 6.27 4.70 13.06
C LEU A 3 6.15 6.22 13.04
N ASP A 4 4.95 6.73 12.82
CA ASP A 4 4.68 8.15 12.96
C ASP A 4 4.17 8.39 14.39
N ILE A 5 4.92 9.17 15.13
CA ILE A 5 4.56 9.60 16.48
C ILE A 5 3.84 10.94 16.36
N VAL A 6 2.56 10.95 16.73
CA VAL A 6 1.73 12.16 16.74
C VAL A 6 1.55 12.59 18.18
N VAL A 7 2.01 13.82 18.47
CA VAL A 7 1.84 14.46 19.77
C VAL A 7 0.88 15.63 19.58
N ALA A 8 -0.25 15.60 20.29
CA ALA A 8 -1.21 16.69 20.28
C ALA A 8 -0.79 17.76 21.29
N VAL A 9 -0.94 19.02 20.91
CA VAL A 9 -0.67 20.22 21.72
C VAL A 9 -1.75 21.25 21.44
N ASP A 10 -2.03 22.14 22.39
CA ASP A 10 -3.12 23.13 22.28
C ASP A 10 -2.89 24.13 21.13
N ARG A 11 -1.63 24.35 20.75
CA ARG A 11 -1.23 25.18 19.61
C ARG A 11 0.17 24.80 19.12
N HIS A 12 0.54 25.29 17.94
CA HIS A 12 1.90 25.15 17.43
C HIS A 12 2.91 25.84 18.39
N PRO A 13 4.05 25.20 18.71
CA PRO A 13 5.08 25.82 19.55
C PRO A 13 5.81 26.92 18.79
N HIS A 14 6.22 27.98 19.50
CA HIS A 14 7.18 28.94 18.98
C HIS A 14 8.62 28.37 19.06
N PRO A 15 9.59 28.91 18.28
CA PRO A 15 10.98 28.49 18.40
C PRO A 15 11.51 28.64 19.83
N GLY A 16 12.09 27.57 20.38
CA GLY A 16 12.64 27.54 21.75
C GLY A 16 11.61 27.28 22.86
N GLU A 17 10.33 27.13 22.52
CA GLU A 17 9.27 26.85 23.49
C GLU A 17 9.11 25.36 23.76
N THR A 18 8.72 25.00 24.99
CA THR A 18 8.28 23.65 25.36
C THR A 18 6.80 23.67 25.72
N LEU A 19 6.00 22.82 25.08
CA LEU A 19 4.58 22.63 25.39
C LEU A 19 4.37 21.22 25.97
N LEU A 20 3.45 21.11 26.92
CA LEU A 20 3.01 19.80 27.42
C LEU A 20 2.11 19.15 26.38
N ALA A 21 2.36 17.87 26.11
CA ALA A 21 1.50 17.08 25.25
C ALA A 21 0.12 16.92 25.88
N THR A 22 -0.94 17.18 25.12
CA THR A 22 -2.33 16.91 25.51
C THR A 22 -2.81 15.56 25.01
N GLY A 23 -2.05 14.93 24.12
CA GLY A 23 -2.32 13.59 23.62
C GLY A 23 -1.12 12.96 22.92
N TYR A 24 -1.16 11.64 22.80
CA TYR A 24 -0.16 10.83 22.15
C TYR A 24 -0.85 9.75 21.31
N ALA A 25 -0.40 9.58 20.07
CA ALA A 25 -0.82 8.50 19.22
C ALA A 25 0.34 7.97 18.39
N GLU A 26 0.37 6.66 18.23
CA GLU A 26 1.25 5.96 17.32
C GLU A 26 0.44 5.54 16.11
N HIS A 27 0.93 5.90 14.92
CA HIS A 27 0.32 5.49 13.67
C HIS A 27 1.33 4.72 12.83
N ALA A 28 0.82 3.78 12.04
CA ALA A 28 1.58 3.28 10.90
C ALA A 28 1.96 4.50 10.05
N GLY A 29 3.25 4.67 9.82
CA GLY A 29 3.82 5.90 9.30
C GLY A 29 4.74 5.68 8.12
N GLY A 30 5.32 6.78 7.64
CA GLY A 30 6.27 6.79 6.54
C GLY A 30 5.78 7.55 5.31
N LYS A 31 6.75 8.03 4.52
CA LYS A 31 6.52 8.89 3.35
C LYS A 31 5.41 8.36 2.43
N GLY A 32 5.36 7.04 2.21
CA GLY A 32 4.34 6.42 1.35
C GLY A 32 2.91 6.55 1.88
N LEU A 33 2.66 6.21 3.14
CA LEU A 33 1.28 6.21 3.67
C LEU A 33 0.77 7.64 3.82
N ASN A 34 1.64 8.55 4.27
CA ASN A 34 1.31 9.98 4.35
C ASN A 34 1.00 10.57 2.97
N GLN A 35 1.77 10.19 1.93
CA GLN A 35 1.47 10.58 0.55
C GLN A 35 0.14 10.02 0.06
N ALA A 36 -0.18 8.77 0.41
CA ALA A 36 -1.42 8.15 0.00
C ALA A 36 -2.65 8.80 0.65
N VAL A 37 -2.57 9.09 1.95
CA VAL A 37 -3.62 9.84 2.67
C VAL A 37 -3.76 11.27 2.12
N ALA A 38 -2.65 11.94 1.80
CA ALA A 38 -2.68 13.28 1.21
C ALA A 38 -3.30 13.26 -0.20
N ALA A 39 -2.92 12.29 -1.05
CA ALA A 39 -3.49 12.12 -2.39
C ALA A 39 -4.99 11.81 -2.33
N ALA A 40 -5.41 10.97 -1.38
CA ALA A 40 -6.81 10.70 -1.12
C ALA A 40 -7.59 11.97 -0.78
N ARG A 41 -7.06 12.79 0.14
CA ARG A 41 -7.66 14.09 0.50
C ARG A 41 -7.67 15.09 -0.66
N ALA A 42 -6.75 14.96 -1.62
CA ALA A 42 -6.70 15.75 -2.83
C ALA A 42 -7.63 15.25 -3.96
N GLY A 43 -8.40 14.17 -3.72
CA GLY A 43 -9.39 13.66 -4.68
C GLY A 43 -8.87 12.58 -5.63
N ALA A 44 -7.82 11.84 -5.27
CA ALA A 44 -7.36 10.72 -6.09
C ALA A 44 -8.39 9.57 -6.14
N ASP A 45 -8.68 9.08 -7.35
CA ASP A 45 -9.62 7.96 -7.57
C ASP A 45 -9.02 6.58 -7.23
N VAL A 46 -7.70 6.46 -7.33
CA VAL A 46 -6.97 5.21 -7.08
C VAL A 46 -5.55 5.49 -6.59
N CYS A 47 -5.02 4.62 -5.74
CA CYS A 47 -3.65 4.67 -5.24
C CYS A 47 -2.85 3.42 -5.61
N GLY A 48 -1.64 3.61 -6.14
CA GLY A 48 -0.65 2.52 -6.27
C GLY A 48 0.04 2.26 -4.94
N VAL A 49 0.00 1.02 -4.45
CA VAL A 49 0.52 0.64 -3.12
C VAL A 49 1.63 -0.39 -3.30
N GLY A 50 2.88 -0.05 -2.95
CA GLY A 50 4.03 -0.96 -3.15
C GLY A 50 5.39 -0.28 -3.01
N PRO A 51 6.49 -1.02 -3.28
CA PRO A 51 6.53 -2.38 -3.84
C PRO A 51 6.20 -3.49 -2.82
N MET A 52 5.40 -4.48 -3.24
CA MET A 52 4.99 -5.60 -2.38
C MET A 52 6.07 -6.68 -2.24
N PHE A 53 6.79 -6.95 -3.32
CA PHE A 53 7.85 -7.94 -3.35
C PHE A 53 9.02 -7.44 -4.20
N THR A 54 10.15 -8.14 -4.12
CA THR A 54 11.32 -7.87 -4.95
C THR A 54 10.99 -8.03 -6.43
N THR A 55 11.63 -7.22 -7.27
CA THR A 55 11.43 -7.26 -8.72
C THR A 55 12.69 -6.80 -9.44
N THR A 56 12.89 -7.29 -10.65
CA THR A 56 13.97 -6.90 -11.56
C THR A 56 13.56 -5.74 -12.48
N THR A 57 12.26 -5.38 -12.55
CA THR A 57 11.77 -4.33 -13.46
C THR A 57 12.19 -2.94 -13.03
N LYS A 58 12.17 -2.66 -11.73
CA LYS A 58 12.64 -1.41 -11.12
C LYS A 58 13.26 -1.74 -9.77
N HIS A 59 14.57 -1.57 -9.65
CA HIS A 59 15.24 -1.82 -8.38
C HIS A 59 14.72 -0.87 -7.30
N LYS A 60 14.51 -1.39 -6.10
CA LYS A 60 14.02 -0.67 -4.94
C LYS A 60 14.77 -1.18 -3.72
N ASP A 61 15.41 -0.27 -3.00
CA ASP A 61 16.19 -0.60 -1.80
C ASP A 61 15.30 -1.06 -0.63
N VAL A 62 14.01 -0.69 -0.67
CA VAL A 62 13.04 -1.00 0.38
C VAL A 62 11.80 -1.66 -0.24
N ILE A 63 11.44 -2.82 0.30
CA ILE A 63 10.18 -3.54 0.03
C ILE A 63 9.23 -3.31 1.19
N VAL A 64 8.05 -2.73 0.94
CA VAL A 64 7.08 -2.40 2.00
C VAL A 64 6.19 -3.59 2.37
N GLY A 65 5.89 -4.44 1.39
CA GLY A 65 5.27 -5.74 1.61
C GLY A 65 3.81 -5.76 2.08
N PRO A 66 3.26 -6.97 2.34
CA PRO A 66 1.86 -7.16 2.69
C PRO A 66 1.41 -6.46 3.98
N SER A 67 2.31 -6.22 4.94
CA SER A 67 1.98 -5.46 6.16
C SER A 67 1.59 -4.03 5.85
N TYR A 68 2.28 -3.38 4.90
CA TYR A 68 1.93 -2.04 4.47
C TYR A 68 0.56 -1.99 3.78
N LEU A 69 0.20 -3.02 3.00
CA LEU A 69 -1.15 -3.12 2.44
C LEU A 69 -2.22 -3.24 3.54
N ARG A 70 -1.96 -4.02 4.59
CA ARG A 70 -2.85 -4.15 5.75
C ARG A 70 -3.09 -2.78 6.40
N ASP A 71 -2.02 -2.03 6.64
CA ASP A 71 -2.10 -0.70 7.24
C ASP A 71 -2.84 0.28 6.32
N TYR A 72 -2.58 0.22 5.01
CA TYR A 72 -3.31 1.01 4.02
C TYR A 72 -4.82 0.74 4.09
N LEU A 73 -5.22 -0.53 4.08
CA LEU A 73 -6.63 -0.93 4.14
C LEU A 73 -7.33 -0.48 5.43
N ALA A 74 -6.59 -0.39 6.54
CA ALA A 74 -7.14 0.07 7.81
C ALA A 74 -7.32 1.60 7.90
N HIS A 75 -6.60 2.38 7.09
CA HIS A 75 -6.53 3.85 7.26
C HIS A 75 -6.92 4.66 6.02
N CYS A 76 -6.96 4.04 4.84
CA CYS A 76 -7.25 4.71 3.57
C CYS A 76 -8.53 4.16 2.93
N ALA A 77 -9.50 5.04 2.67
CA ALA A 77 -10.74 4.68 1.99
C ALA A 77 -10.60 4.60 0.45
N VAL A 78 -9.52 5.17 -0.11
CA VAL A 78 -9.32 5.22 -1.57
C VAL A 78 -9.03 3.82 -2.12
N PRO A 79 -9.62 3.44 -3.28
CA PRO A 79 -9.29 2.21 -3.97
C PRO A 79 -7.78 2.08 -4.25
N HIS A 80 -7.26 0.85 -4.21
CA HIS A 80 -5.83 0.59 -4.40
C HIS A 80 -5.56 -0.38 -5.53
N LEU A 81 -4.35 -0.25 -6.11
CA LEU A 81 -3.69 -1.29 -6.88
C LEU A 81 -2.38 -1.65 -6.16
N ALA A 82 -2.30 -2.85 -5.61
CA ALA A 82 -1.03 -3.36 -5.08
C ALA A 82 -0.07 -3.59 -6.25
N ILE A 83 1.20 -3.17 -6.11
CA ILE A 83 2.17 -3.19 -7.20
C ILE A 83 3.56 -3.65 -6.73
N GLY A 84 4.32 -4.25 -7.64
CA GLY A 84 5.73 -4.58 -7.45
C GLY A 84 5.96 -6.03 -7.03
N GLY A 85 6.59 -6.81 -7.91
CA GLY A 85 6.98 -8.21 -7.65
C GLY A 85 5.80 -9.18 -7.49
N ILE A 86 4.62 -8.84 -8.00
CA ILE A 86 3.44 -9.71 -7.93
C ILE A 86 3.54 -10.79 -9.01
N THR A 87 3.44 -12.04 -8.58
CA THR A 87 3.37 -13.24 -9.41
C THR A 87 2.28 -14.16 -8.87
N PRO A 88 1.87 -15.22 -9.57
CA PRO A 88 0.95 -16.21 -9.03
C PRO A 88 1.41 -16.87 -7.72
N GLU A 89 2.71 -16.89 -7.45
CA GLU A 89 3.30 -17.46 -6.22
C GLU A 89 3.24 -16.47 -5.05
N THR A 90 3.34 -15.17 -5.32
CA THR A 90 3.35 -14.13 -4.27
C THR A 90 1.97 -13.55 -3.98
N LEU A 91 1.08 -13.57 -4.98
CA LEU A 91 -0.29 -13.05 -4.87
C LEU A 91 -1.11 -13.62 -3.69
N PRO A 92 -1.06 -14.93 -3.35
CA PRO A 92 -1.84 -15.47 -2.24
C PRO A 92 -1.61 -14.72 -0.91
N ARG A 93 -0.38 -14.25 -0.66
CA ARG A 93 -0.03 -13.48 0.54
C ARG A 93 -0.71 -12.11 0.59
N LEU A 94 -1.08 -11.54 -0.55
CA LEU A 94 -1.85 -10.30 -0.65
C LEU A 94 -3.35 -10.56 -0.55
N VAL A 95 -3.82 -11.69 -1.08
CA VAL A 95 -5.20 -12.16 -0.93
C VAL A 95 -5.53 -12.37 0.56
N ASP A 96 -4.63 -12.99 1.32
CA ASP A 96 -4.77 -13.18 2.78
C ASP A 96 -4.88 -11.85 3.56
N VAL A 97 -4.41 -10.75 2.98
CA VAL A 97 -4.50 -9.40 3.56
C VAL A 97 -5.78 -8.66 3.13
N GLY A 98 -6.46 -9.14 2.08
CA GLY A 98 -7.65 -8.50 1.52
C GLY A 98 -7.36 -7.55 0.36
N VAL A 99 -6.33 -7.84 -0.45
CA VAL A 99 -6.07 -7.09 -1.69
C VAL A 99 -7.29 -7.12 -2.61
N ARG A 100 -7.65 -5.98 -3.18
CA ARG A 100 -8.80 -5.85 -4.09
C ARG A 100 -8.41 -5.56 -5.54
N GLY A 101 -7.20 -5.06 -5.75
CA GLY A 101 -6.67 -4.79 -7.08
C GLY A 101 -5.17 -4.94 -7.12
N ILE A 102 -4.65 -5.42 -8.25
CA ILE A 102 -3.21 -5.62 -8.47
C ILE A 102 -2.78 -5.00 -9.80
N ALA A 103 -1.54 -4.52 -9.85
CA ALA A 103 -0.87 -4.10 -11.07
C ALA A 103 0.35 -5.01 -11.32
N VAL A 104 0.33 -5.73 -12.45
CA VAL A 104 1.33 -6.73 -12.80
C VAL A 104 1.97 -6.38 -14.14
N SER A 105 3.29 -6.53 -14.25
CA SER A 105 4.04 -6.28 -15.50
C SER A 105 4.90 -7.47 -15.88
N HIS A 106 6.11 -7.61 -15.32
CA HIS A 106 7.08 -8.61 -15.77
C HIS A 106 6.55 -10.05 -15.79
N ALA A 107 5.81 -10.46 -14.76
CA ALA A 107 5.24 -11.81 -14.69
C ALA A 107 4.30 -12.15 -15.87
N VAL A 108 3.67 -11.13 -16.48
CA VAL A 108 2.81 -11.30 -17.67
C VAL A 108 3.62 -11.06 -18.94
N CYS A 109 4.34 -9.94 -19.02
CA CYS A 109 5.04 -9.54 -20.25
C CYS A 109 6.21 -10.47 -20.64
N ALA A 110 6.81 -11.17 -19.67
CA ALA A 110 7.91 -12.09 -19.92
C ALA A 110 7.46 -13.57 -19.95
N ALA A 111 6.17 -13.84 -19.80
CA ALA A 111 5.67 -15.21 -19.81
C ALA A 111 5.62 -15.78 -21.23
N ALA A 112 5.94 -17.08 -21.36
CA ALA A 112 5.73 -17.81 -22.61
C ALA A 112 4.24 -17.88 -23.00
N ASP A 113 3.36 -17.92 -21.99
CA ASP A 113 1.91 -17.83 -22.14
C ASP A 113 1.34 -16.76 -21.18
N PRO A 114 1.21 -15.51 -21.62
CA PRO A 114 0.63 -14.43 -20.82
C PRO A 114 -0.82 -14.71 -20.41
N GLY A 115 -1.59 -15.39 -21.26
CA GLY A 115 -3.00 -15.71 -21.01
C GLY A 115 -3.16 -16.65 -19.83
N ALA A 116 -2.35 -17.71 -19.77
CA ALA A 116 -2.33 -18.65 -18.65
C ALA A 116 -1.95 -17.96 -17.32
N VAL A 117 -0.98 -17.03 -17.34
CA VAL A 117 -0.61 -16.28 -16.14
C VAL A 117 -1.75 -15.38 -15.67
N VAL A 118 -2.38 -14.63 -16.57
CA VAL A 118 -3.53 -13.77 -16.23
C VAL A 118 -4.69 -14.61 -15.68
N ALA A 119 -5.02 -15.74 -16.31
CA ALA A 119 -6.06 -16.64 -15.83
C ALA A 119 -5.77 -17.15 -14.41
N ARG A 120 -4.52 -17.52 -14.13
CA ARG A 120 -4.10 -17.96 -12.79
C ARG A 120 -4.20 -16.84 -11.75
N LEU A 121 -3.78 -15.61 -12.10
CA LEU A 121 -3.91 -14.45 -11.20
C LEU A 121 -5.38 -14.15 -10.87
N LEU A 122 -6.25 -14.13 -11.87
CA LEU A 122 -7.68 -13.91 -11.69
C LEU A 122 -8.33 -15.01 -10.84
N GLY A 123 -7.96 -16.28 -11.08
CA GLY A 123 -8.44 -17.41 -10.29
C GLY A 123 -8.05 -17.32 -8.81
N LEU A 124 -6.86 -16.79 -8.51
CA LEU A 124 -6.39 -16.58 -7.13
C LEU A 124 -7.06 -15.40 -6.45
N MET A 125 -7.41 -14.34 -7.18
CA MET A 125 -8.15 -13.20 -6.62
C MET A 125 -9.62 -13.52 -6.32
N GLY A 126 -10.18 -14.50 -7.03
CA GLY A 126 -11.61 -14.80 -6.97
C GLY A 126 -12.45 -13.71 -7.67
N PRO A 127 -13.80 -13.81 -7.58
CA PRO A 127 -14.68 -12.80 -8.17
C PRO A 127 -14.43 -11.43 -7.53
N SER A 128 -14.30 -10.40 -8.37
CA SER A 128 -14.21 -9.03 -7.88
C SER A 128 -15.51 -8.67 -7.17
N ALA A 129 -15.44 -8.39 -5.87
CA ALA A 129 -16.48 -7.60 -5.22
C ALA A 129 -16.40 -6.21 -5.87
N ALA A 130 -17.35 -5.91 -6.77
CA ALA A 130 -17.49 -4.58 -7.33
C ALA A 130 -17.47 -3.57 -6.17
N ALA A 131 -16.63 -2.55 -6.28
CA ALA A 131 -16.65 -1.45 -5.33
C ALA A 131 -18.06 -0.81 -5.37
N PRO A 132 -18.68 -0.52 -4.20
CA PRO A 132 -19.92 0.26 -4.17
C PRO A 132 -19.72 1.66 -4.76
#